data_AF-A0A3B4ZG58-F1
#
_entry.id   AF-A0A3B4ZG58-F1
#
_cell.length_a   1.000
_cell.length_b   1.000
_cell.length_c   1.000
_cell.angle_alpha   90.00
_cell.angle_beta   90.00
_cell.angle_gamma   90.00
#
_symmetry.space_group_name_H-M   'P 1'
#
loop_
_entity.id
_entity.type
_entity.pdbx_description
1 polymer ?
#
loop_
_entity_poly.entity_id
_entity_poly.type
_entity_poly.pdbx_seq_one_letter_code
_entity_poly.pdbx_strand_id
1 'polypeptide(L)'
;QGVPCLRPGSAGIDSSPPAAAAQPCEPAISLRDLPDLEPEEIERRLAKTRQELSNRRKILIKNLPPDTTNQEVHEILKEYELKYCFVDRNKGTAFVTLLNGDQAQDAIRSLHHSTVRGRLINVTLQPTDSLLCLTNLPHTFTAQQFEELVRSYGNIERSFLVYSELTGHSKGYGFVEYMKKDSASRARSELLGRPLGDRSLMVQWMDVNQLSQEENLHSKCLCVDRLPLDLCDSEELTQLFSETYKPVFCQLAQDEGSPVRGFGVVEYESAEQAEAVLIEMDRTLVGGQEVRLSLCTPGTSGRSTLAALIAAQGMILSNRKGLLPEPNLAQLLTSMTNPAALQILMRPYHSGKRGGKTADYSHEGSCIELCAMLGNGLVLQNLLHMQLAQQQLLHIKDKRISSVSHLFVCVCVTICVGSR
;
A
#
# COMPACT_ATOMS: atom_id res chain seq x y z
N GLN A 1 74.92 8.76 -12.70
CA GLN A 1 73.87 9.51 -11.97
C GLN A 1 72.99 10.17 -13.00
N GLY A 2 71.93 9.46 -13.42
CA GLY A 2 71.03 9.90 -14.50
C GLY A 2 69.68 10.26 -13.89
N VAL A 3 69.32 11.54 -13.99
CA VAL A 3 68.01 12.07 -13.59
C VAL A 3 67.00 11.75 -14.69
N PRO A 4 65.77 11.29 -14.36
CA PRO A 4 64.67 11.42 -15.28
C PRO A 4 63.53 12.29 -14.73
N CYS A 5 63.07 13.13 -15.67
CA CYS A 5 61.96 14.05 -15.71
C CYS A 5 60.63 13.57 -15.09
N LEU A 6 59.99 14.47 -14.35
CA LEU A 6 58.60 14.38 -13.90
C LEU A 6 57.63 14.82 -15.02
N ARG A 7 56.62 13.99 -15.31
CA ARG A 7 55.40 14.35 -16.04
C ARG A 7 54.26 14.58 -15.04
N PRO A 8 53.35 15.56 -15.24
CA PRO A 8 52.20 15.75 -14.37
C PRO A 8 51.07 14.78 -14.73
N GLY A 9 50.60 14.02 -13.74
CA GLY A 9 49.45 13.13 -13.83
C GLY A 9 48.13 13.87 -13.66
N SER A 10 47.20 13.62 -14.58
CA SER A 10 45.82 14.10 -14.61
C SER A 10 45.01 13.62 -13.40
N ALA A 11 44.40 14.56 -12.67
CA ALA A 11 43.39 14.28 -11.66
C ALA A 11 42.06 13.89 -12.34
N GLY A 12 41.70 12.61 -12.27
CA GLY A 12 40.34 12.13 -12.48
C GLY A 12 39.64 12.02 -11.14
N ILE A 13 38.61 12.82 -10.94
CA ILE A 13 37.73 12.76 -9.77
C ILE A 13 36.71 11.64 -10.03
N ASP A 14 36.94 10.47 -9.46
CA ASP A 14 35.93 9.41 -9.34
C ASP A 14 35.11 9.67 -8.07
N SER A 15 33.92 10.25 -8.23
CA SER A 15 32.95 10.43 -7.17
C SER A 15 31.95 9.27 -7.19
N SER A 16 32.33 8.13 -6.64
CA SER A 16 31.40 7.07 -6.24
C SER A 16 30.93 7.32 -4.79
N PRO A 17 29.62 7.32 -4.50
CA PRO A 17 29.13 7.49 -3.14
C PRO A 17 29.52 6.27 -2.27
N PRO A 18 29.86 6.46 -0.97
CA PRO A 18 30.24 5.36 -0.12
C PRO A 18 29.02 4.47 0.14
N ALA A 19 29.19 3.16 -0.05
CA ALA A 19 28.25 2.14 0.37
C ALA A 19 27.98 2.30 1.88
N ALA A 20 26.72 2.56 2.23
CA ALA A 20 26.29 2.61 3.61
C ALA A 20 26.56 1.24 4.27
N ALA A 21 27.54 1.21 5.16
CA ALA A 21 27.82 0.05 5.99
C ALA A 21 26.57 -0.27 6.81
N ALA A 22 26.04 -1.48 6.67
CA ALA A 22 24.96 -1.99 7.49
C ALA A 22 25.40 -1.99 8.96
N GLN A 23 24.74 -1.16 9.77
CA GLN A 23 24.90 -1.20 11.22
C GLN A 23 24.43 -2.56 11.75
N PRO A 24 25.06 -3.13 12.79
CA PRO A 24 24.57 -4.34 13.44
C PRO A 24 23.16 -4.10 13.99
N CYS A 25 22.20 -4.97 13.64
CA CYS A 25 20.86 -4.91 14.23
C CYS A 25 20.94 -5.22 15.73
N GLU A 26 20.78 -4.19 16.57
CA GLU A 26 20.50 -4.39 18.00
C GLU A 26 19.21 -5.22 18.17
N PRO A 27 19.11 -6.04 19.22
CA PRO A 27 17.88 -6.78 19.50
C PRO A 27 16.71 -5.80 19.64
N ALA A 28 15.64 -6.03 18.89
CA ALA A 28 14.46 -5.17 18.91
C ALA A 28 13.81 -5.19 20.30
N ILE A 29 13.97 -4.09 21.04
CA ILE A 29 13.42 -3.88 22.38
C ILE A 29 11.88 -3.96 22.31
N SER A 30 11.26 -4.77 23.18
CA SER A 30 9.81 -4.87 23.27
C SER A 30 9.23 -3.60 23.91
N LEU A 31 7.98 -3.27 23.61
CA LEU A 31 7.28 -2.12 24.22
C LEU A 31 7.27 -2.22 25.75
N ARG A 32 7.17 -3.43 26.31
CA ARG A 32 7.17 -3.70 27.75
C ARG A 32 8.51 -3.44 28.45
N ASP A 33 9.61 -3.44 27.70
CA ASP A 33 10.97 -3.28 28.23
C ASP A 33 11.45 -1.82 28.19
N LEU A 34 10.63 -0.91 27.65
CA LEU A 34 10.95 0.50 27.62
C LEU A 34 10.79 1.13 29.02
N PRO A 35 11.68 2.06 29.39
CA PRO A 35 11.58 2.74 30.68
C PRO A 35 10.36 3.67 30.71
N ASP A 36 9.69 3.70 31.87
CA ASP A 36 8.60 4.63 32.13
C ASP A 36 9.02 6.08 31.85
N LEU A 37 8.08 6.84 31.28
CA LEU A 37 8.29 8.26 30.97
C LEU A 37 7.68 9.13 32.06
N GLU A 38 8.36 10.24 32.36
CA GLU A 38 7.83 11.26 33.26
C GLU A 38 6.53 11.85 32.70
N PRO A 39 5.53 12.17 33.54
CA PRO A 39 4.23 12.70 33.11
C PRO A 39 4.35 13.95 32.21
N GLU A 40 5.36 14.80 32.45
CA GLU A 40 5.63 15.99 31.64
C GLU A 40 6.05 15.62 30.21
N GLU A 41 6.85 14.58 30.03
CA GLU A 41 7.29 14.11 28.72
C GLU A 41 6.13 13.45 27.95
N ILE A 42 5.27 12.70 28.66
CA ILE A 42 4.05 12.12 28.09
C ILE A 42 3.16 13.25 27.54
N GLU A 43 2.81 14.23 28.38
CA GLU A 43 1.96 15.35 27.97
C GLU A 43 2.59 16.17 26.85
N ARG A 44 3.91 16.39 26.86
CA ARG A 44 4.61 17.07 25.78
C ARG A 44 4.45 16.35 24.44
N ARG A 45 4.55 15.02 24.43
CA ARG A 45 4.37 14.21 23.20
C ARG A 45 2.93 14.26 22.71
N LEU A 46 1.97 14.08 23.61
CA LEU A 46 0.54 14.11 23.29
C LEU A 46 0.12 15.49 22.78
N ALA A 47 0.53 16.57 23.46
CA ALA A 47 0.27 17.94 23.04
C ALA A 47 0.83 18.24 21.65
N LYS A 48 2.06 17.77 21.34
CA LYS A 48 2.64 17.92 20.00
C LYS A 48 1.82 17.19 18.94
N THR A 49 1.37 15.96 19.22
CA THR A 49 0.50 15.20 18.30
C THR A 49 -0.84 15.92 18.08
N ARG A 50 -1.48 16.43 19.13
CA ARG A 50 -2.72 17.21 19.02
C ARG A 50 -2.54 18.48 18.19
N GLN A 51 -1.44 19.20 18.39
CA GLN A 51 -1.09 20.39 17.62
C GLN A 51 -0.92 20.07 16.13
N GLU A 52 -0.19 19.00 15.79
CA GLU A 52 -0.02 18.57 14.40
C GLU A 52 -1.33 18.05 13.79
N LEU A 53 -2.20 17.43 14.58
CA LEU A 53 -3.52 17.01 14.12
C LEU A 53 -4.40 18.20 13.74
N SER A 54 -4.43 19.24 14.58
CA SER A 54 -5.27 20.42 14.41
C SER A 54 -4.73 21.41 13.37
N ASN A 55 -3.45 21.33 12.99
CA ASN A 55 -2.78 22.30 12.11
C ASN A 55 -3.19 22.22 10.61
N ARG A 56 -4.48 22.02 10.33
CA ARG A 56 -5.04 22.09 8.97
C ARG A 56 -5.38 23.54 8.61
N ARG A 57 -4.39 24.21 8.03
CA ARG A 57 -4.40 25.65 7.74
C ARG A 57 -4.90 26.05 6.34
N LYS A 58 -5.35 25.10 5.53
CA LYS A 58 -5.86 25.34 4.17
C LYS A 58 -7.37 25.32 4.14
N ILE A 59 -7.98 26.40 3.64
CA ILE A 59 -9.42 26.54 3.48
C ILE A 59 -9.79 26.70 2.00
N LEU A 60 -11.00 26.25 1.69
CA LEU A 60 -11.65 26.38 0.41
C LEU A 60 -12.91 27.21 0.60
N ILE A 61 -12.97 28.35 -0.10
CA ILE A 61 -14.14 29.21 -0.17
C ILE A 61 -14.86 28.89 -1.49
N LYS A 62 -16.15 28.60 -1.43
CA LYS A 62 -17.02 28.36 -2.59
C LYS A 62 -18.16 29.36 -2.66
N ASN A 63 -18.79 29.44 -3.82
CA ASN A 63 -19.93 30.30 -4.12
C ASN A 63 -19.58 31.81 -4.06
N LEU A 64 -18.33 32.15 -4.41
CA LEU A 64 -17.93 33.53 -4.58
C LEU A 64 -18.61 34.15 -5.82
N PRO A 65 -18.86 35.47 -5.82
CA PRO A 65 -19.24 36.20 -7.03
C PRO A 65 -18.24 35.95 -8.19
N PRO A 66 -18.69 35.87 -9.45
CA PRO A 66 -17.85 35.50 -10.59
C PRO A 66 -16.75 36.54 -10.92
N ASP A 67 -16.94 37.78 -10.48
CA ASP A 67 -16.03 38.90 -10.64
C ASP A 67 -15.15 39.13 -9.40
N THR A 68 -15.19 38.22 -8.41
CA THR A 68 -14.38 38.31 -7.19
C THR A 68 -12.89 38.36 -7.52
N THR A 69 -12.18 39.31 -6.93
CA THR A 69 -10.73 39.47 -7.11
C THR A 69 -9.95 38.90 -5.94
N ASN A 70 -8.64 38.65 -6.11
CA ASN A 70 -7.78 38.27 -4.99
C ASN A 70 -7.81 39.34 -3.89
N GLN A 71 -7.81 40.63 -4.26
CA GLN A 71 -7.89 41.72 -3.28
C GLN A 71 -9.17 41.64 -2.44
N GLU A 72 -10.31 41.35 -3.06
CA GLU A 72 -11.58 41.20 -2.33
C GLU A 72 -11.53 40.05 -1.32
N VAL A 73 -10.89 38.92 -1.66
CA VAL A 73 -10.68 37.81 -0.71
C VAL A 73 -9.72 38.21 0.42
N HIS A 74 -8.68 39.00 0.12
CA HIS A 74 -7.81 39.59 1.15
C HIS A 74 -8.57 40.53 2.10
N GLU A 75 -9.51 41.32 1.60
CA GLU A 75 -10.37 42.18 2.43
C GLU A 75 -11.34 41.37 3.31
N ILE A 76 -11.93 40.30 2.74
CA ILE A 76 -12.82 39.39 3.50
C ILE A 76 -12.07 38.73 4.66
N LEU A 77 -10.81 38.35 4.44
CA LEU A 77 -9.97 37.66 5.42
C LEU A 77 -8.95 38.59 6.11
N LYS A 78 -9.19 39.90 6.15
CA LYS A 78 -8.24 40.90 6.66
C LYS A 78 -7.81 40.71 8.12
N GLU A 79 -8.63 39.99 8.91
CA GLU A 79 -8.35 39.69 10.33
C GLU A 79 -7.38 38.51 10.49
N TYR A 80 -7.08 37.81 9.40
CA TYR A 80 -6.22 36.63 9.39
C TYR A 80 -4.93 36.88 8.61
N GLU A 81 -3.90 36.10 8.90
CA GLU A 81 -2.63 36.19 8.17
C GLU A 81 -2.61 35.15 7.04
N LEU A 82 -2.72 35.64 5.80
CA LEU A 82 -2.73 34.80 4.60
C LEU A 82 -1.30 34.56 4.11
N LYS A 83 -0.88 33.30 4.06
CA LYS A 83 0.38 32.87 3.44
C LYS A 83 0.23 32.64 1.94
N TYR A 84 -0.95 32.24 1.49
CA TYR A 84 -1.25 32.02 0.07
C TYR A 84 -2.74 32.28 -0.18
N CYS A 85 -3.06 32.91 -1.31
CA CYS A 85 -4.43 33.12 -1.77
C CYS A 85 -4.48 32.98 -3.28
N PHE A 86 -5.40 32.14 -3.76
CA PHE A 86 -5.66 31.97 -5.19
C PHE A 86 -7.16 31.91 -5.45
N VAL A 87 -7.67 32.81 -6.29
CA VAL A 87 -9.07 32.85 -6.70
C VAL A 87 -9.24 32.28 -8.11
N ASP A 88 -10.02 31.21 -8.22
CA ASP A 88 -10.53 30.67 -9.49
C ASP A 88 -11.89 31.32 -9.79
N ARG A 89 -11.83 32.39 -10.59
CA ARG A 89 -13.01 33.17 -11.02
C ARG A 89 -14.02 32.35 -11.82
N ASN A 90 -13.52 31.38 -12.60
CA ASN A 90 -14.38 30.56 -13.46
C ASN A 90 -15.26 29.64 -12.62
N LYS A 91 -14.76 29.18 -11.47
CA LYS A 91 -15.49 28.31 -10.54
C LYS A 91 -16.14 29.05 -9.37
N GLY A 92 -15.86 30.35 -9.21
CA GLY A 92 -16.28 31.10 -8.03
C GLY A 92 -15.73 30.49 -6.74
N THR A 93 -14.46 30.07 -6.76
CA THR A 93 -13.80 29.44 -5.61
C THR A 93 -12.49 30.12 -5.27
N ALA A 94 -12.12 30.16 -3.99
CA ALA A 94 -10.81 30.60 -3.54
C ALA A 94 -10.14 29.54 -2.68
N PHE A 95 -8.84 29.37 -2.88
CA PHE A 95 -7.97 28.49 -2.11
C PHE A 95 -7.06 29.38 -1.27
N VAL A 96 -7.15 29.26 0.04
CA VAL A 96 -6.40 30.12 0.96
C VAL A 96 -5.64 29.26 1.95
N THR A 97 -4.36 29.60 2.16
CA THR A 97 -3.54 29.06 3.24
C THR A 97 -3.33 30.14 4.28
N LEU A 98 -3.80 29.88 5.49
CA LEU A 98 -3.70 30.77 6.64
C LEU A 98 -2.42 30.46 7.44
N LEU A 99 -2.18 31.20 8.52
CA LEU A 99 -1.00 31.00 9.37
C LEU A 99 -0.98 29.62 10.05
N ASN A 100 -2.12 29.18 10.58
CA ASN A 100 -2.24 27.94 11.36
C ASN A 100 -3.66 27.38 11.31
N GLY A 101 -3.84 26.19 11.88
CA GLY A 101 -5.15 25.53 11.98
C GLY A 101 -6.18 26.33 12.76
N ASP A 102 -5.76 27.06 13.80
CA ASP A 102 -6.66 27.87 14.63
C ASP A 102 -7.31 29.00 13.84
N GLN A 103 -6.53 29.74 13.04
CA GLN A 103 -7.07 30.77 12.13
C GLN A 103 -7.99 30.14 11.08
N ALA A 104 -7.66 28.95 10.57
CA ALA A 104 -8.52 28.27 9.61
C ALA A 104 -9.86 27.87 10.21
N GLN A 105 -9.87 27.32 11.41
CA GLN A 105 -11.10 26.95 12.10
C GLN A 105 -11.91 28.18 12.48
N ASP A 106 -11.25 29.25 12.90
CA ASP A 106 -11.93 30.50 13.21
C ASP A 106 -12.54 31.16 11.96
N ALA A 107 -11.78 31.24 10.86
CA ALA A 107 -12.29 31.72 9.58
C ALA A 107 -13.49 30.91 9.08
N ILE A 108 -13.48 29.58 9.27
CA ILE A 108 -14.64 28.73 8.97
C ILE A 108 -15.83 29.11 9.85
N ARG A 109 -15.66 29.18 11.18
CA ARG A 109 -16.76 29.53 12.09
C ARG A 109 -17.35 30.91 11.80
N SER A 110 -16.50 31.89 11.51
CA SER A 110 -16.90 33.29 11.35
C SER A 110 -17.45 33.61 9.96
N LEU A 111 -16.93 32.97 8.91
CA LEU A 111 -17.24 33.33 7.53
C LEU A 111 -18.09 32.30 6.79
N HIS A 112 -18.22 31.06 7.28
CA HIS A 112 -19.11 30.09 6.65
C HIS A 112 -20.56 30.58 6.71
N HIS A 113 -21.23 30.61 5.55
CA HIS A 113 -22.57 31.17 5.36
C HIS A 113 -22.68 32.68 5.63
N SER A 114 -21.56 33.41 5.64
CA SER A 114 -21.58 34.87 5.58
C SER A 114 -21.98 35.37 4.18
N THR A 115 -22.46 36.60 4.10
CA THR A 115 -22.92 37.20 2.83
C THR A 115 -21.86 38.11 2.23
N VAL A 116 -21.38 37.79 1.03
CA VAL A 116 -20.49 38.61 0.21
C VAL A 116 -21.27 39.08 -1.01
N ARG A 117 -21.52 40.40 -1.11
CA ARG A 117 -22.27 41.01 -2.23
C ARG A 117 -23.61 40.32 -2.54
N GLY A 118 -24.35 39.98 -1.49
CA GLY A 118 -25.66 39.31 -1.60
C GLY A 118 -25.59 37.80 -1.86
N ARG A 119 -24.40 37.18 -1.86
CA ARG A 119 -24.23 35.72 -1.99
C ARG A 119 -23.69 35.11 -0.70
N LEU A 120 -24.26 33.98 -0.30
CA LEU A 120 -23.77 33.20 0.84
C LEU A 120 -22.54 32.39 0.42
N ILE A 121 -21.41 32.61 1.09
CA ILE A 121 -20.19 31.86 0.80
C ILE A 121 -20.08 30.61 1.67
N ASN A 122 -19.47 29.57 1.13
CA ASN A 122 -19.21 28.33 1.86
C ASN A 122 -17.72 28.22 2.14
N VAL A 123 -17.34 28.23 3.42
CA VAL A 123 -15.94 28.16 3.85
C VAL A 123 -15.75 26.83 4.55
N THR A 124 -14.87 25.97 4.02
CA THR A 124 -14.57 24.65 4.59
C THR A 124 -13.08 24.41 4.58
N LEU A 125 -12.59 23.45 5.37
CA LEU A 125 -11.22 22.95 5.18
C LEU A 125 -11.06 22.42 3.75
N GLN A 126 -9.88 22.65 3.17
CA GLN A 126 -9.58 22.13 1.84
C GLN A 126 -9.48 20.60 1.92
N PRO A 127 -10.25 19.85 1.09
CA PRO A 127 -10.09 18.40 0.98
C PRO A 127 -8.70 18.07 0.43
N THR A 128 -8.07 17.03 0.97
CA THR A 128 -6.76 16.55 0.54
C THR A 128 -6.79 15.03 0.36
N ASP A 129 -6.02 14.55 -0.61
CA ASP A 129 -5.86 13.12 -0.94
C ASP A 129 -4.37 12.71 -0.91
N SER A 130 -3.59 13.42 -0.09
CA SER A 130 -2.14 13.31 0.05
C SER A 130 -1.70 12.86 1.45
N LEU A 131 -2.63 12.28 2.22
CA LEU A 131 -2.41 11.78 3.57
C LEU A 131 -2.15 10.27 3.57
N LEU A 132 -1.10 9.86 4.25
CA LEU A 132 -0.70 8.47 4.45
C LEU A 132 -0.61 8.13 5.94
N CYS A 133 -0.93 6.88 6.28
CA CYS A 133 -0.56 6.25 7.54
C CYS A 133 0.59 5.27 7.29
N LEU A 134 1.65 5.39 8.08
CA LEU A 134 2.79 4.47 8.07
C LEU A 134 2.76 3.68 9.37
N THR A 135 2.64 2.36 9.27
CA THR A 135 2.57 1.44 10.42
C THR A 135 3.72 0.43 10.40
N ASN A 136 3.83 -0.34 11.48
CA ASN A 136 4.93 -1.27 11.74
C ASN A 136 6.30 -0.57 11.91
N LEU A 137 6.30 0.64 12.48
CA LEU A 137 7.50 1.33 12.92
C LEU A 137 8.00 0.70 14.24
N PRO A 138 9.32 0.63 14.48
CA PRO A 138 9.86 0.31 15.80
C PRO A 138 9.35 1.30 16.86
N HIS A 139 9.05 0.82 18.08
CA HIS A 139 8.57 1.68 19.17
C HIS A 139 9.60 2.72 19.64
N THR A 140 10.88 2.47 19.38
CA THR A 140 12.00 3.40 19.64
C THR A 140 12.17 4.47 18.56
N PHE A 141 11.42 4.37 17.45
CA PHE A 141 11.53 5.30 16.33
C PHE A 141 10.97 6.67 16.72
N THR A 142 11.83 7.69 16.69
CA THR A 142 11.49 9.03 17.19
C THR A 142 10.72 9.85 16.16
N ALA A 143 9.98 10.87 16.63
CA ALA A 143 9.29 11.81 15.74
C ALA A 143 10.24 12.50 14.75
N GLN A 144 11.47 12.81 15.18
CA GLN A 144 12.47 13.42 14.30
C GLN A 144 12.91 12.45 13.20
N GLN A 145 13.22 11.20 13.55
CA GLN A 145 13.58 10.17 12.56
C GLN A 145 12.42 9.89 11.59
N PHE A 146 11.18 9.95 12.08
CA PHE A 146 10.00 9.84 11.25
C PHE A 146 9.88 10.99 10.24
N GLU A 147 10.03 12.23 10.68
CA GLU A 147 10.03 13.40 9.79
C GLU A 147 11.18 13.33 8.76
N GLU A 148 12.38 12.95 9.20
CA GLU A 148 13.54 12.77 8.31
C GLU A 148 13.29 11.70 7.24
N LEU A 149 12.68 10.57 7.63
CA LEU A 149 12.30 9.48 6.74
C LEU A 149 11.34 9.99 5.65
N VAL A 150 10.27 10.69 6.04
CA VAL A 150 9.21 11.08 5.11
C VAL A 150 9.50 12.36 4.32
N ARG A 151 10.33 13.29 4.82
CA ARG A 151 10.60 14.55 4.09
C ARG A 151 11.34 14.36 2.77
N SER A 152 12.04 13.23 2.62
CA SER A 152 12.80 12.90 1.41
C SER A 152 11.91 12.79 0.16
N TYR A 153 10.61 12.52 0.34
CA TYR A 153 9.65 12.35 -0.75
C TYR A 153 8.97 13.66 -1.17
N GLY A 154 9.05 14.73 -0.37
CA GLY A 154 8.54 16.04 -0.75
C GLY A 154 8.16 16.90 0.45
N ASN A 155 7.66 18.10 0.17
CA ASN A 155 7.23 19.03 1.21
C ASN A 155 6.04 18.46 1.99
N ILE A 156 6.19 18.48 3.31
CA ILE A 156 5.21 18.01 4.29
C ILE A 156 4.34 19.19 4.73
N GLU A 157 3.03 18.97 4.79
CA GLU A 157 2.09 19.85 5.48
C GLU A 157 2.04 19.54 6.97
N ARG A 158 1.92 18.25 7.31
CA ARG A 158 1.83 17.76 8.70
C ARG A 158 2.49 16.39 8.80
N SER A 159 3.20 16.12 9.89
CA SER A 159 3.73 14.78 10.18
C SER A 159 3.84 14.54 11.68
N PHE A 160 3.32 13.42 12.17
CA PHE A 160 3.33 13.11 13.59
C PHE A 160 3.23 11.61 13.83
N LEU A 161 3.81 11.17 14.95
CA LEU A 161 3.61 9.82 15.48
C LEU A 161 2.40 9.81 16.43
N VAL A 162 1.79 8.65 16.56
CA VAL A 162 0.75 8.41 17.58
C VAL A 162 1.39 7.76 18.79
N TYR A 163 1.02 8.23 19.98
CA TYR A 163 1.54 7.77 21.26
C TYR A 163 0.42 7.16 22.12
N SER A 164 0.81 6.29 23.04
CA SER A 164 -0.02 5.83 24.14
C SER A 164 -0.37 7.00 25.05
N GLU A 165 -1.64 7.13 25.41
CA GLU A 165 -2.07 8.14 26.39
C GLU A 165 -1.64 7.77 27.81
N LEU A 166 -1.45 6.47 28.08
CA LEU A 166 -1.03 5.96 29.39
C LEU A 166 0.49 6.03 29.58
N THR A 167 1.25 5.57 28.59
CA THR A 167 2.71 5.37 28.72
C THR A 167 3.54 6.43 28.00
N GLY A 168 2.95 7.19 27.06
CA GLY A 168 3.66 8.14 26.19
C GLY A 168 4.63 7.51 25.18
N HIS A 169 4.70 6.17 25.12
CA HIS A 169 5.48 5.46 24.10
C HIS A 169 4.78 5.47 22.75
N SER A 170 5.56 5.36 21.66
CA SER A 170 5.01 5.32 20.32
C SER A 170 4.16 4.06 20.13
N LYS A 171 3.01 4.20 19.48
CA LYS A 171 2.17 3.06 19.07
C LYS A 171 2.71 2.33 17.83
N GLY A 172 3.86 2.73 17.30
CA GLY A 172 4.48 2.09 16.13
C GLY A 172 3.86 2.53 14.80
N TYR A 173 3.14 3.65 14.77
CA TYR A 173 2.63 4.26 13.54
C TYR A 173 2.54 5.78 13.63
N GLY A 174 2.48 6.40 12.46
CA GLY A 174 2.36 7.85 12.30
C GLY A 174 1.71 8.24 10.99
N PHE A 175 1.40 9.53 10.86
CA PHE A 175 0.76 10.10 9.70
C PHE A 175 1.66 11.12 9.03
N VAL A 176 1.60 11.18 7.70
CA VAL A 176 2.23 12.23 6.91
C VAL A 176 1.26 12.73 5.85
N GLU A 177 1.05 14.04 5.83
CA GLU A 177 0.30 14.73 4.78
C GLU A 177 1.28 15.55 3.94
N TYR A 178 1.34 15.27 2.64
CA TYR A 178 2.20 16.03 1.72
C TYR A 178 1.45 17.21 1.09
N MET A 179 2.19 18.24 0.67
CA MET A 179 1.62 19.36 -0.09
C MET A 179 1.01 18.91 -1.42
N LYS A 180 1.52 17.82 -2.01
CA LYS A 180 1.13 17.30 -3.33
C LYS A 180 0.87 15.79 -3.25
N LYS A 181 -0.19 15.35 -3.94
CA LYS A 181 -0.51 13.92 -4.09
C LYS A 181 0.62 13.11 -4.71
N ASP A 182 1.34 13.66 -5.69
CA ASP A 182 2.45 12.96 -6.34
C ASP A 182 3.57 12.59 -5.35
N SER A 183 3.84 13.46 -4.37
CA SER A 183 4.81 13.17 -3.30
C SER A 183 4.33 12.03 -2.41
N ALA A 184 3.03 12.04 -2.04
CA ALA A 184 2.42 10.94 -1.29
C ALA A 184 2.45 9.62 -2.08
N SER A 185 2.14 9.65 -3.37
CA SER A 185 2.19 8.45 -4.23
C SER A 185 3.60 7.85 -4.31
N ARG A 186 4.63 8.70 -4.45
CA ARG A 186 6.04 8.25 -4.42
C ARG A 186 6.42 7.70 -3.05
N ALA A 187 6.10 8.41 -1.97
CA ALA A 187 6.35 7.95 -0.60
C ALA A 187 5.72 6.57 -0.35
N ARG A 188 4.45 6.38 -0.72
CA ARG A 188 3.76 5.09 -0.59
C ARG A 188 4.45 3.99 -1.40
N SER A 189 4.82 4.27 -2.65
CA SER A 189 5.45 3.27 -3.53
C SER A 189 6.80 2.80 -3.02
N GLU A 190 7.60 3.70 -2.43
CA GLU A 190 8.97 3.39 -1.98
C GLU A 190 9.04 2.91 -0.52
N LEU A 191 8.12 3.37 0.34
CA LEU A 191 8.10 2.99 1.75
C LEU A 191 7.32 1.69 2.01
N LEU A 192 6.34 1.32 1.17
CA LEU A 192 5.60 0.08 1.35
C LEU A 192 6.53 -1.14 1.21
N GLY A 193 6.67 -1.91 2.29
CA GLY A 193 7.57 -3.06 2.38
C GLY A 193 9.04 -2.72 2.57
N ARG A 194 9.38 -1.44 2.77
CA ARG A 194 10.75 -1.04 3.06
C ARG A 194 11.16 -1.63 4.42
N PRO A 195 12.30 -2.34 4.49
CA PRO A 195 12.79 -2.87 5.75
C PRO A 195 13.27 -1.73 6.66
N LEU A 196 12.92 -1.81 7.93
CA LEU A 196 13.38 -0.91 9.00
C LEU A 196 13.67 -1.76 10.25
N GLY A 197 14.94 -2.15 10.41
CA GLY A 197 15.33 -3.15 11.41
C GLY A 197 14.78 -4.53 11.08
N ASP A 198 14.14 -5.19 12.05
CA ASP A 198 13.46 -6.48 11.88
C ASP A 198 12.03 -6.35 11.32
N ARG A 199 11.56 -5.12 11.05
CA ARG A 199 10.20 -4.81 10.59
C ARG A 199 10.20 -4.39 9.12
N SER A 200 9.03 -4.51 8.47
CA SER A 200 8.79 -3.98 7.13
C SER A 200 7.62 -3.01 7.19
N LEU A 201 7.84 -1.78 6.73
CA LEU A 201 6.86 -0.71 6.82
C LEU A 201 5.61 -1.03 6.02
N MET A 202 4.45 -0.73 6.58
CA MET A 202 3.18 -0.77 5.87
C MET A 202 2.70 0.66 5.65
N VAL A 203 2.17 0.94 4.45
CA VAL A 203 1.76 2.30 4.07
C VAL A 203 0.39 2.29 3.41
N GLN A 204 -0.56 3.01 3.98
CA GLN A 204 -1.94 3.08 3.53
C GLN A 204 -2.39 4.52 3.29
N TRP A 205 -3.27 4.70 2.30
CA TRP A 205 -3.95 5.96 2.07
C TRP A 205 -5.00 6.19 3.15
N MET A 206 -5.12 7.42 3.61
CA MET A 206 -6.10 7.79 4.63
C MET A 206 -7.05 8.85 4.11
N ASP A 207 -8.32 8.72 4.50
CA ASP A 207 -9.28 9.82 4.40
C ASP A 207 -9.06 10.76 5.58
N VAL A 208 -8.71 12.01 5.27
CA VAL A 208 -8.43 13.04 6.27
C VAL A 208 -9.66 13.30 7.15
N ASN A 209 -10.87 13.09 6.63
CA ASN A 209 -12.10 13.27 7.40
C ASN A 209 -12.26 12.21 8.51
N GLN A 210 -11.66 11.03 8.35
CA GLN A 210 -11.67 9.99 9.38
C GLN A 210 -10.78 10.37 10.58
N LEU A 211 -9.79 11.25 10.39
CA LEU A 211 -8.90 11.74 11.45
C LEU A 211 -9.40 13.02 12.14
N SER A 212 -10.68 13.37 11.98
CA SER A 212 -11.22 14.63 12.54
C SER A 212 -11.33 14.60 14.07
N GLN A 213 -11.28 13.42 14.69
CA GLN A 213 -11.38 13.23 16.14
C GLN A 213 -10.16 12.46 16.64
N GLU A 214 -9.66 12.83 17.83
CA GLU A 214 -8.50 12.20 18.47
C GLU A 214 -8.73 10.71 18.74
N GLU A 215 -9.97 10.32 19.10
CA GLU A 215 -10.35 8.93 19.33
C GLU A 215 -10.10 8.02 18.11
N ASN A 216 -10.24 8.57 16.89
CA ASN A 216 -10.00 7.82 15.65
C ASN A 216 -8.51 7.66 15.32
N LEU A 217 -7.60 8.26 16.09
CA LEU A 217 -6.17 8.01 15.94
C LEU A 217 -5.74 6.67 16.52
N HIS A 218 -6.53 6.09 17.42
CA HIS A 218 -6.14 4.89 18.14
C HIS A 218 -6.73 3.64 17.49
N SER A 219 -5.84 2.75 17.05
CA SER A 219 -6.24 1.54 16.33
C SER A 219 -6.83 0.50 17.28
N LYS A 220 -7.90 -0.15 16.82
CA LYS A 220 -8.52 -1.31 17.49
C LYS A 220 -7.99 -2.64 16.95
N CYS A 221 -7.18 -2.60 15.89
CA CYS A 221 -6.70 -3.76 15.18
C CYS A 221 -5.21 -4.00 15.46
N LEU A 222 -4.85 -5.24 15.75
CA LEU A 222 -3.49 -5.75 15.85
C LEU A 222 -3.20 -6.67 14.66
N CYS A 223 -2.01 -6.53 14.09
CA CYS A 223 -1.39 -7.52 13.23
C CYS A 223 -0.52 -8.42 14.11
N VAL A 224 -0.72 -9.72 13.98
CA VAL A 224 0.09 -10.74 14.65
C VAL A 224 0.91 -11.43 13.58
N ASP A 225 2.24 -11.35 13.64
CA ASP A 225 3.14 -12.04 12.72
C ASP A 225 4.17 -12.91 13.45
N ARG A 226 4.96 -13.64 12.66
CA ARG A 226 5.87 -14.70 13.16
C ARG A 226 5.13 -15.76 13.97
N LEU A 227 3.91 -16.08 13.54
CA LEU A 227 3.15 -17.18 14.11
C LEU A 227 3.83 -18.52 13.82
N PRO A 228 3.69 -19.52 14.72
CA PRO A 228 4.15 -20.88 14.48
C PRO A 228 3.62 -21.44 13.15
N LEU A 229 4.43 -22.23 12.44
CA LEU A 229 4.05 -22.78 11.14
C LEU A 229 2.96 -23.86 11.24
N ASP A 230 2.84 -24.48 12.40
CA ASP A 230 1.82 -25.46 12.79
C ASP A 230 0.49 -24.79 13.16
N LEU A 231 0.51 -23.52 13.59
CA LEU A 231 -0.70 -22.74 13.85
C LEU A 231 -1.40 -22.39 12.53
N CYS A 232 -2.32 -23.26 12.12
CA CYS A 232 -3.05 -23.16 10.86
C CYS A 232 -4.54 -22.82 11.06
N ASP A 233 -5.03 -22.82 12.30
CA ASP A 233 -6.44 -22.62 12.62
C ASP A 233 -6.72 -21.22 13.21
N SER A 234 -7.76 -20.58 12.67
CA SER A 234 -8.23 -19.29 13.20
C SER A 234 -8.94 -19.47 14.56
N GLU A 235 -9.49 -20.66 14.86
CA GLU A 235 -10.07 -20.93 16.17
C GLU A 235 -8.99 -20.97 17.27
N GLU A 236 -7.84 -21.61 17.01
CA GLU A 236 -6.70 -21.63 17.92
C GLU A 236 -6.13 -20.23 18.15
N LEU A 237 -5.95 -19.45 17.08
CA LEU A 237 -5.56 -18.03 17.18
C LEU A 237 -6.55 -17.25 18.06
N THR A 238 -7.85 -17.47 17.85
CA THR A 238 -8.89 -16.78 18.62
C THR A 238 -8.82 -17.14 20.10
N GLN A 239 -8.62 -18.42 20.44
CA GLN A 239 -8.48 -18.86 21.82
C GLN A 239 -7.28 -18.20 22.51
N LEU A 240 -6.12 -18.17 21.84
CA LEU A 240 -4.91 -17.51 22.33
C LEU A 240 -5.13 -16.03 22.64
N PHE A 241 -5.80 -15.30 21.73
CA PHE A 241 -6.06 -13.87 21.88
C PHE A 241 -7.34 -13.54 22.67
N SER A 242 -8.00 -14.56 23.27
CA SER A 242 -9.20 -14.40 24.11
C SER A 242 -8.93 -14.44 25.61
N GLU A 243 -7.67 -14.59 26.05
CA GLU A 243 -7.31 -14.75 27.47
C GLU A 243 -7.68 -13.51 28.30
N THR A 244 -7.25 -12.33 27.88
CA THR A 244 -7.49 -11.06 28.59
C THR A 244 -8.81 -10.40 28.17
N TYR A 245 -9.06 -10.33 26.85
CA TYR A 245 -10.26 -9.75 26.28
C TYR A 245 -10.75 -10.61 25.12
N LYS A 246 -12.06 -10.70 24.91
CA LYS A 246 -12.60 -11.40 23.75
C LYS A 246 -12.51 -10.51 22.50
N PRO A 247 -11.84 -10.94 21.41
CA PRO A 247 -11.78 -10.18 20.18
C PRO A 247 -13.13 -10.16 19.45
N VAL A 248 -13.42 -9.05 18.78
CA VAL A 248 -14.57 -8.85 17.89
C VAL A 248 -14.34 -9.53 16.54
N PHE A 249 -13.09 -9.54 16.09
CA PHE A 249 -12.66 -10.21 14.88
C PHE A 249 -11.28 -10.82 15.10
N CYS A 250 -11.06 -12.05 14.64
CA CYS A 250 -9.77 -12.72 14.72
C CYS A 250 -9.67 -13.70 13.56
N GLN A 251 -8.70 -13.50 12.66
CA GLN A 251 -8.56 -14.35 11.48
C GLN A 251 -7.12 -14.39 10.98
N LEU A 252 -6.67 -15.59 10.62
CA LEU A 252 -5.39 -15.80 9.94
C LEU A 252 -5.47 -15.33 8.49
N ALA A 253 -4.37 -14.77 7.99
CA ALA A 253 -4.24 -14.49 6.58
C ALA A 253 -4.21 -15.80 5.78
N GLN A 254 -5.08 -15.89 4.78
CA GLN A 254 -5.14 -16.99 3.83
C GLN A 254 -5.37 -16.37 2.45
N ASP A 255 -4.59 -16.77 1.45
CA ASP A 255 -4.76 -16.31 0.07
C ASP A 255 -5.14 -17.49 -0.84
N GLU A 256 -6.01 -17.23 -1.82
CA GLU A 256 -6.53 -18.24 -2.75
C GLU A 256 -5.47 -18.61 -3.79
N GLY A 257 -4.52 -19.46 -3.41
CA GLY A 257 -3.55 -20.06 -4.35
C GLY A 257 -2.09 -20.07 -3.89
N SER A 258 -1.78 -19.43 -2.76
CA SER A 258 -0.50 -19.56 -2.07
C SER A 258 -0.74 -19.38 -0.58
N PRO A 259 -0.11 -20.17 0.30
CA PRO A 259 -0.13 -19.87 1.72
C PRO A 259 0.66 -18.58 1.96
N VAL A 260 -0.02 -17.43 1.96
CA VAL A 260 0.48 -16.25 2.68
C VAL A 260 0.36 -16.57 4.16
N ARG A 261 1.26 -17.45 4.64
CA ARG A 261 1.27 -17.97 6.00
C ARG A 261 2.12 -17.07 6.90
N GLY A 262 1.75 -17.05 8.17
CA GLY A 262 2.59 -16.50 9.24
C GLY A 262 2.14 -15.14 9.78
N PHE A 263 0.97 -14.64 9.38
CA PHE A 263 0.34 -13.52 10.06
C PHE A 263 -1.19 -13.61 10.13
N GLY A 264 -1.79 -12.86 11.05
CA GLY A 264 -3.23 -12.74 11.24
C GLY A 264 -3.60 -11.34 11.74
N VAL A 265 -4.90 -11.05 11.79
CA VAL A 265 -5.43 -9.80 12.32
C VAL A 265 -6.41 -10.09 13.43
N VAL A 266 -6.28 -9.34 14.52
CA VAL A 266 -7.16 -9.36 15.70
C VAL A 266 -7.72 -7.97 15.91
N GLU A 267 -9.02 -7.84 16.11
CA GLU A 267 -9.72 -6.58 16.42
C GLU A 267 -10.42 -6.70 17.77
N TYR A 268 -10.30 -5.67 18.59
CA TYR A 268 -10.97 -5.56 19.89
C TYR A 268 -12.05 -4.47 19.87
N GLU A 269 -12.88 -4.45 20.92
CA GLU A 269 -14.00 -3.49 21.03
C GLU A 269 -13.49 -2.04 21.14
N SER A 270 -12.36 -1.87 21.85
CA SER A 270 -11.75 -0.58 22.13
C SER A 270 -10.25 -0.56 21.84
N ALA A 271 -9.69 0.63 21.64
CA ALA A 271 -8.27 0.78 21.34
C ALA A 271 -7.38 0.51 22.57
N GLU A 272 -7.93 0.72 23.77
CA GLU A 272 -7.28 0.44 25.05
C GLU A 272 -7.10 -1.07 25.24
N GLN A 273 -8.10 -1.88 24.85
CA GLN A 273 -8.00 -3.35 24.86
C GLN A 273 -6.91 -3.84 23.91
N ALA A 274 -6.87 -3.31 22.67
CA ALA A 274 -5.84 -3.65 21.71
C ALA A 274 -4.44 -3.26 22.20
N GLU A 275 -4.30 -2.11 22.87
CA GLU A 275 -3.03 -1.68 23.44
C GLU A 275 -2.58 -2.55 24.62
N ALA A 276 -3.49 -2.90 25.53
CA ALA A 276 -3.19 -3.79 26.64
C ALA A 276 -2.69 -5.16 26.15
N VAL A 277 -3.38 -5.75 25.17
CA VAL A 277 -2.97 -7.03 24.56
C VAL A 277 -1.63 -6.90 23.85
N LEU A 278 -1.36 -5.79 23.15
CA LEU A 278 -0.05 -5.55 22.54
C LEU A 278 1.08 -5.61 23.58
N ILE A 279 0.92 -4.91 24.70
CA ILE A 279 1.93 -4.85 25.76
C ILE A 279 2.15 -6.24 26.38
N GLU A 280 1.06 -6.99 26.60
CA GLU A 280 1.10 -8.29 27.25
C GLU A 280 1.63 -9.41 26.34
N MET A 281 1.27 -9.40 25.06
CA MET A 281 1.51 -10.52 24.13
C MET A 281 2.66 -10.29 23.13
N ASP A 282 3.14 -9.06 22.90
CA ASP A 282 4.26 -8.85 21.96
C ASP A 282 5.56 -9.51 22.46
N ARG A 283 6.15 -10.41 21.67
CA ARG A 283 7.35 -11.21 22.02
C ARG A 283 7.11 -12.34 23.03
N THR A 284 5.88 -12.78 23.27
CA THR A 284 5.65 -14.00 24.05
C THR A 284 5.90 -15.27 23.21
N LEU A 285 6.23 -16.36 23.89
CA LEU A 285 6.44 -17.66 23.23
C LEU A 285 5.11 -18.39 23.05
N VAL A 286 4.73 -18.63 21.80
CA VAL A 286 3.58 -19.43 21.41
C VAL A 286 4.10 -20.58 20.58
N GLY A 287 3.86 -21.83 20.96
CA GLY A 287 4.37 -23.00 20.22
C GLY A 287 5.89 -23.02 20.06
N GLY A 288 6.65 -22.39 20.97
CA GLY A 288 8.11 -22.26 20.87
C GLY A 288 8.63 -21.16 19.92
N GLN A 289 7.73 -20.38 19.32
CA GLN A 289 8.06 -19.24 18.46
C GLN A 289 7.67 -17.92 19.15
N GLU A 290 8.54 -16.91 19.08
CA GLU A 290 8.20 -15.57 19.57
C GLU A 290 7.27 -14.86 18.58
N VAL A 291 6.01 -14.71 18.97
CA VAL A 291 5.03 -13.94 18.19
C VAL A 291 5.38 -12.46 18.26
N ARG A 292 5.03 -11.73 17.21
CA ARG A 292 5.18 -10.28 17.19
C ARG A 292 3.87 -9.62 16.85
N LEU A 293 3.55 -8.60 17.63
CA LEU A 293 2.34 -7.83 17.50
C LEU A 293 2.67 -6.42 17.03
N SER A 294 1.75 -5.80 16.30
CA SER A 294 1.86 -4.41 15.85
C SER A 294 0.48 -3.82 15.65
N LEU A 295 0.28 -2.56 16.02
CA LEU A 295 -0.98 -1.87 15.73
C LEU A 295 -1.12 -1.61 14.23
N CYS A 296 -2.28 -1.95 13.70
CA CYS A 296 -2.66 -1.69 12.33
C CYS A 296 -3.10 -0.23 12.13
N THR A 297 -3.31 0.16 10.88
CA THR A 297 -3.88 1.46 10.54
C THR A 297 -5.22 1.66 11.26
N PRO A 298 -5.43 2.81 11.93
CA PRO A 298 -6.70 3.08 12.60
C PRO A 298 -7.80 3.43 11.58
N GLY A 299 -9.06 3.25 11.98
CA GLY A 299 -10.25 3.59 11.19
C GLY A 299 -10.79 2.48 10.28
N THR A 300 -10.07 1.37 10.12
CA THR A 300 -10.53 0.21 9.34
C THR A 300 -10.93 -0.96 10.24
N SER A 301 -12.01 -1.65 9.88
CA SER A 301 -12.41 -2.90 10.54
C SER A 301 -11.40 -4.02 10.30
N GLY A 302 -11.33 -5.01 11.19
CA GLY A 302 -10.39 -6.12 11.14
C GLY A 302 -10.42 -6.87 9.80
N ARG A 303 -11.61 -7.10 9.24
CA ARG A 303 -11.77 -7.72 7.91
C ARG A 303 -11.14 -6.88 6.79
N SER A 304 -11.33 -5.57 6.83
CA SER A 304 -10.77 -4.65 5.83
C SER A 304 -9.26 -4.52 5.98
N THR A 305 -8.80 -4.44 7.23
CA THR A 305 -7.38 -4.43 7.61
C THR A 305 -6.67 -5.69 7.11
N LEU A 306 -7.25 -6.87 7.33
CA LEU A 306 -6.70 -8.15 6.87
C LEU A 306 -6.57 -8.18 5.34
N ALA A 307 -7.63 -7.82 4.62
CA ALA A 307 -7.60 -7.74 3.16
C ALA A 307 -6.52 -6.76 2.65
N ALA A 308 -6.39 -5.61 3.30
CA ALA A 308 -5.38 -4.61 2.95
C ALA A 308 -3.95 -5.11 3.18
N LEU A 309 -3.71 -5.84 4.28
CA LEU A 309 -2.40 -6.44 4.57
C LEU A 309 -2.05 -7.57 3.59
N ILE A 310 -3.00 -8.44 3.24
CA ILE A 310 -2.81 -9.48 2.21
C ILE A 310 -2.43 -8.83 0.87
N ALA A 311 -3.19 -7.81 0.45
CA ALA A 311 -2.91 -7.08 -0.79
C ALA A 311 -1.53 -6.39 -0.74
N ALA A 312 -1.18 -5.75 0.37
CA ALA A 312 0.13 -5.14 0.58
C ALA A 312 1.27 -6.17 0.47
N GLN A 313 1.14 -7.35 1.09
CA GLN A 313 2.14 -8.40 0.97
C GLN A 313 2.29 -8.90 -0.47
N GLY A 314 1.20 -9.08 -1.20
CA GLY A 314 1.25 -9.40 -2.64
C GLY A 314 2.01 -8.35 -3.46
N MET A 315 1.82 -7.06 -3.16
CA MET A 315 2.57 -5.97 -3.80
C MET A 315 4.07 -6.01 -3.43
N ILE A 316 4.40 -6.28 -2.16
CA ILE A 316 5.78 -6.35 -1.70
C ILE A 316 6.53 -7.53 -2.35
N LEU A 317 5.88 -8.69 -2.47
CA LEU A 317 6.45 -9.87 -3.11
C LEU A 317 6.63 -9.67 -4.62
N SER A 318 5.67 -9.04 -5.30
CA SER A 318 5.76 -8.76 -6.75
C SER A 318 6.80 -7.69 -7.08
N ASN A 319 6.93 -6.63 -6.28
CA ASN A 319 7.99 -5.62 -6.46
C ASN A 319 9.41 -6.19 -6.31
N ARG A 320 9.59 -7.31 -5.59
CA ARG A 320 10.88 -8.00 -5.47
C ARG A 320 11.25 -8.87 -6.68
N LYS A 321 10.29 -9.23 -7.54
CA LYS A 321 10.50 -10.17 -8.65
C LYS A 321 10.95 -9.53 -9.98
N GLY A 322 11.08 -8.20 -10.05
CA GLY A 322 11.34 -7.54 -11.33
C GLY A 322 10.15 -7.69 -12.29
N LEU A 323 10.15 -6.91 -13.36
CA LEU A 323 8.99 -6.70 -14.24
C LEU A 323 8.35 -8.02 -14.74
N LEU A 324 7.02 -8.09 -14.53
CA LEU A 324 6.02 -9.10 -14.91
C LEU A 324 5.65 -10.09 -13.78
N PRO A 325 4.36 -10.16 -13.39
CA PRO A 325 3.88 -11.25 -12.56
C PRO A 325 4.11 -12.57 -13.31
N GLU A 326 4.73 -13.56 -12.66
CA GLU A 326 4.80 -14.92 -13.19
C GLU A 326 3.37 -15.38 -13.47
N PRO A 327 3.01 -15.71 -14.73
CA PRO A 327 1.66 -16.11 -15.04
C PRO A 327 1.37 -17.42 -14.30
N ASN A 328 0.24 -17.44 -13.58
CA ASN A 328 -0.28 -18.67 -12.97
C ASN A 328 -0.41 -19.75 -14.07
N LEU A 329 -0.14 -21.02 -13.75
CA LEU A 329 -0.27 -22.15 -14.69
C LEU A 329 -1.64 -22.15 -15.38
N ALA A 330 -2.71 -21.72 -14.68
CA ALA A 330 -4.04 -21.55 -15.26
C ALA A 330 -4.09 -20.43 -16.33
N GLN A 331 -3.38 -19.31 -16.13
CA GLN A 331 -3.28 -18.22 -17.10
C GLN A 331 -2.41 -18.61 -18.30
N LEU A 332 -1.35 -19.38 -18.09
CA LEU A 332 -0.54 -19.97 -19.16
C LEU A 332 -1.38 -20.93 -20.01
N LEU A 333 -2.10 -21.86 -19.39
CA LEU A 333 -2.99 -22.79 -20.09
C LEU A 333 -4.12 -22.06 -20.84
N THR A 334 -4.69 -21.01 -20.25
CA THR A 334 -5.74 -20.20 -20.89
C THR A 334 -5.16 -19.38 -22.05
N SER A 335 -3.94 -18.85 -21.94
CA SER A 335 -3.27 -18.15 -23.04
C SER A 335 -2.96 -19.08 -24.23
N MET A 336 -2.68 -20.36 -23.99
CA MET A 336 -2.52 -21.37 -25.04
C MET A 336 -3.83 -21.78 -25.72
N THR A 337 -4.99 -21.43 -25.16
CA THR A 337 -6.28 -21.63 -25.85
C THR A 337 -6.63 -20.49 -26.82
N ASN A 338 -5.87 -19.39 -26.79
CA ASN A 338 -6.05 -18.30 -27.75
C ASN A 338 -5.17 -18.54 -29.00
N PRO A 339 -5.76 -18.78 -30.19
CA PRO A 339 -4.98 -19.04 -31.41
C PRO A 339 -4.06 -17.88 -31.80
N ALA A 340 -4.36 -16.63 -31.39
CA ALA A 340 -3.49 -15.49 -31.65
C ALA A 340 -2.23 -15.46 -30.76
N ALA A 341 -2.33 -15.92 -29.51
CA ALA A 341 -1.19 -15.98 -28.59
C ALA A 341 -0.22 -17.11 -28.97
N LEU A 342 -0.76 -18.24 -29.44
CA LEU A 342 0.04 -19.34 -30.01
C LEU A 342 0.84 -18.88 -31.24
N GLN A 343 0.30 -18.01 -32.10
CA GLN A 343 1.06 -17.47 -33.24
C GLN A 343 2.22 -16.56 -32.84
N ILE A 344 2.11 -15.86 -31.71
CA ILE A 344 3.19 -15.01 -31.19
C ILE A 344 4.33 -15.88 -30.63
N LEU A 345 3.98 -16.95 -29.91
CA LEU A 345 4.94 -17.94 -29.39
C LEU A 345 5.60 -18.78 -30.49
N MET A 346 4.91 -18.99 -31.61
CA MET A 346 5.37 -19.77 -32.75
C MET A 346 6.11 -18.96 -33.81
N ARG A 347 6.34 -17.65 -33.61
CA ARG A 347 7.14 -16.86 -34.56
C ARG A 347 8.60 -17.32 -34.51
N PRO A 348 9.18 -17.78 -35.63
CA PRO A 348 10.60 -18.10 -35.68
C PRO A 348 11.39 -16.82 -35.38
N TYR A 349 12.36 -16.86 -34.46
CA TYR A 349 13.32 -15.76 -34.33
C TYR A 349 14.16 -15.72 -35.62
N HIS A 350 14.00 -14.67 -36.42
CA HIS A 350 14.83 -14.47 -37.61
C HIS A 350 16.15 -13.89 -37.10
N SER A 351 17.21 -14.69 -37.13
CA SER A 351 18.56 -14.26 -36.78
C SER A 351 19.07 -13.22 -37.79
N GLY A 352 18.88 -11.94 -37.48
CA GLY A 352 19.50 -10.84 -38.21
C GLY A 352 20.99 -10.78 -37.90
N LYS A 353 21.83 -11.28 -38.82
CA LYS A 353 23.28 -11.01 -38.83
C LYS A 353 23.54 -9.50 -38.97
N ARG A 354 24.14 -8.87 -37.96
CA ARG A 354 25.14 -7.79 -38.12
C ARG A 354 26.01 -7.69 -36.87
N GLY A 355 27.32 -7.68 -37.09
CA GLY A 355 28.34 -8.06 -36.12
C GLY A 355 28.76 -6.99 -35.12
N GLY A 356 29.44 -7.45 -34.07
CA GLY A 356 30.06 -6.59 -33.06
C GLY A 356 30.40 -7.35 -31.78
N LYS A 357 31.56 -8.02 -31.78
CA LYS A 357 32.45 -8.46 -30.68
C LYS A 357 31.87 -8.79 -29.28
N THR A 358 32.20 -10.02 -28.88
CA THR A 358 32.07 -10.75 -27.61
C THR A 358 32.66 -10.09 -26.36
N ALA A 359 31.95 -10.28 -25.23
CA ALA A 359 32.46 -10.65 -23.88
C ALA A 359 31.21 -11.02 -23.02
N ASP A 360 30.75 -12.27 -23.01
CA ASP A 360 31.13 -13.40 -22.16
C ASP A 360 30.77 -13.22 -20.67
N TYR A 361 29.64 -13.82 -20.25
CA TYR A 361 29.43 -14.40 -18.91
C TYR A 361 28.38 -15.52 -19.00
N SER A 362 28.81 -16.68 -18.57
CA SER A 362 28.15 -17.99 -18.54
C SER A 362 26.93 -18.07 -17.61
N HIS A 363 25.80 -18.58 -18.13
CA HIS A 363 24.90 -19.54 -17.46
C HIS A 363 23.80 -19.98 -18.45
N GLU A 364 24.14 -20.86 -19.39
CA GLU A 364 23.15 -21.67 -20.13
C GLU A 364 22.99 -23.01 -19.43
N GLY A 365 21.80 -23.28 -18.89
CA GLY A 365 21.51 -24.56 -18.24
C GLY A 365 20.18 -24.55 -17.49
N SER A 366 19.06 -24.29 -18.19
CA SER A 366 17.72 -24.61 -17.65
C SER A 366 16.57 -24.63 -18.67
N CYS A 367 16.76 -24.12 -19.90
CA CYS A 367 15.66 -24.10 -20.88
C CYS A 367 15.58 -25.32 -21.80
N ILE A 368 16.58 -26.20 -21.84
CA ILE A 368 16.61 -27.34 -22.77
C ILE A 368 15.89 -28.59 -22.20
N GLU A 369 15.73 -28.70 -20.88
CA GLU A 369 15.11 -29.89 -20.26
C GLU A 369 13.58 -29.89 -20.25
N LEU A 370 12.91 -28.74 -20.41
CA LEU A 370 11.44 -28.70 -20.41
C LEU A 370 10.82 -29.16 -21.75
N CYS A 371 11.56 -29.04 -22.86
CA CYS A 371 11.07 -29.46 -24.17
C CYS A 371 11.15 -30.97 -24.42
N ALA A 372 11.89 -31.73 -23.60
CA ALA A 372 12.03 -33.18 -23.76
C ALA A 372 10.90 -34.00 -23.10
N MET A 373 10.08 -33.40 -22.23
CA MET A 373 9.11 -34.13 -21.38
C MET A 373 7.67 -34.16 -21.91
N LEU A 374 7.38 -33.59 -23.08
CA LEU A 374 6.06 -33.63 -23.73
C LEU A 374 6.08 -34.42 -25.05
N GLY A 375 6.89 -35.47 -25.10
CA GLY A 375 6.84 -36.50 -26.13
C GLY A 375 5.63 -37.41 -25.95
N ASN A 376 4.43 -36.96 -26.33
CA ASN A 376 3.28 -37.84 -26.55
C ASN A 376 2.54 -37.40 -27.82
N GLY A 377 2.85 -38.07 -28.94
CA GLY A 377 2.22 -37.85 -30.25
C GLY A 377 0.69 -38.00 -30.28
N LEU A 378 0.09 -38.52 -29.21
CA LEU A 378 -1.36 -38.59 -29.00
C LEU A 378 -2.03 -37.21 -28.87
N VAL A 379 -1.33 -36.21 -28.30
CA VAL A 379 -1.91 -34.86 -28.12
C VAL A 379 -2.01 -34.14 -29.47
N LEU A 380 -0.98 -34.24 -30.31
CA LEU A 380 -0.98 -33.68 -31.66
C LEU A 380 -2.03 -34.34 -32.56
N GLN A 381 -2.20 -35.66 -32.45
CA GLN A 381 -3.16 -36.40 -33.25
C GLN A 381 -4.62 -36.06 -32.86
N ASN A 382 -4.88 -35.87 -31.56
CA ASN A 382 -6.19 -35.44 -31.06
C ASN A 382 -6.51 -33.98 -31.44
N LEU A 383 -5.53 -33.08 -31.45
CA LEU A 383 -5.69 -31.69 -31.90
C LEU A 383 -6.02 -31.58 -33.39
N LEU A 384 -5.35 -32.38 -34.24
CA LEU A 384 -5.66 -32.49 -35.66
C LEU A 384 -7.07 -33.03 -35.92
N HIS A 385 -7.52 -34.01 -35.14
CA HIS A 385 -8.87 -34.58 -35.25
C HIS A 385 -9.95 -33.58 -34.83
N MET A 386 -9.71 -32.80 -33.77
CA MET A 386 -10.59 -31.72 -33.31
C MET A 386 -10.70 -30.59 -34.34
N GLN A 387 -9.58 -30.23 -34.97
CA GLN A 387 -9.54 -29.19 -36.01
C GLN A 387 -10.30 -29.62 -37.27
N LEU A 388 -10.20 -30.90 -37.67
CA LEU A 388 -10.95 -31.45 -38.80
C LEU A 388 -12.47 -31.48 -38.51
N ALA A 389 -12.86 -31.85 -37.29
CA ALA A 389 -14.25 -31.86 -36.84
C ALA A 389 -14.86 -30.45 -36.80
N GLN A 390 -14.10 -29.45 -36.34
CA GLN A 390 -14.53 -28.03 -36.38
C GLN A 390 -14.67 -27.51 -37.82
N GLN A 391 -13.79 -27.92 -38.73
CA GLN A 391 -13.87 -27.51 -40.14
C GLN A 391 -15.10 -28.12 -40.85
N GLN A 392 -15.47 -29.37 -40.52
CA GLN A 392 -16.69 -30.00 -41.02
C GLN A 392 -17.97 -29.36 -40.48
N LEU A 393 -17.96 -28.93 -39.20
CA LEU A 393 -19.07 -28.20 -38.58
C LEU A 393 -19.28 -26.80 -39.17
N LEU A 394 -18.20 -26.12 -39.59
CA LEU A 394 -18.28 -24.83 -40.28
C LEU A 394 -18.86 -24.96 -41.69
N HIS A 395 -18.53 -26.03 -42.42
CA HIS A 395 -19.11 -26.30 -43.74
C HIS A 395 -20.61 -26.63 -43.71
N ILE A 396 -21.13 -27.15 -42.58
CA ILE A 396 -22.56 -27.40 -42.39
C ILE A 396 -23.32 -26.10 -42.10
N LYS A 397 -22.67 -25.08 -41.53
CA LYS A 397 -23.29 -23.79 -41.19
C LYS A 397 -23.56 -22.88 -42.41
N ASP A 398 -22.90 -23.11 -43.54
CA ASP A 398 -23.02 -22.26 -44.74
C ASP A 398 -24.07 -22.72 -45.77
N LYS A 399 -24.72 -23.87 -45.58
CA LYS A 399 -25.88 -24.26 -46.39
C LYS A 399 -27.17 -23.77 -45.72
N ARG A 400 -27.67 -22.61 -46.17
CA ARG A 400 -29.03 -22.14 -45.86
C ARG A 400 -30.05 -23.26 -46.12
N ILE A 401 -31.05 -23.41 -45.26
CA ILE A 401 -32.48 -23.42 -45.64
C ILE A 401 -33.36 -23.41 -44.38
N SER A 402 -34.35 -22.53 -44.49
CA SER A 402 -35.58 -22.34 -43.73
C SER A 402 -36.29 -23.61 -43.25
N SER A 403 -36.69 -23.63 -41.97
CA SER A 403 -37.99 -24.09 -41.46
C SER A 403 -37.86 -24.45 -39.98
N VAL A 404 -38.54 -23.68 -39.12
CA VAL A 404 -38.61 -23.88 -37.67
C VAL A 404 -39.68 -24.93 -37.39
N SER A 405 -39.31 -26.21 -37.26
CA SER A 405 -40.20 -27.27 -36.72
C SER A 405 -39.51 -28.54 -36.19
N HIS A 406 -38.17 -28.67 -36.20
CA HIS A 406 -37.50 -29.92 -35.77
C HIS A 406 -36.55 -29.78 -34.56
N LEU A 407 -36.52 -28.62 -33.89
CA LEU A 407 -35.56 -28.36 -32.80
C LEU A 407 -35.89 -29.09 -31.48
N PHE A 408 -37.04 -29.76 -31.36
CA PHE A 408 -37.45 -30.42 -30.10
C PHE A 408 -37.12 -31.92 -30.00
N VAL A 409 -36.59 -32.56 -31.06
CA VAL A 409 -36.29 -34.02 -31.03
C VAL A 409 -34.78 -34.32 -30.87
N CYS A 410 -33.89 -33.35 -31.11
CA CYS A 410 -32.44 -33.61 -31.06
C CYS A 410 -31.78 -33.35 -29.69
N VAL A 411 -32.45 -32.61 -28.79
CA VAL A 411 -31.89 -32.31 -27.45
C VAL A 411 -32.01 -33.50 -26.48
N CYS A 412 -32.94 -34.45 -26.72
CA CYS A 412 -33.13 -35.60 -25.83
C CYS A 412 -32.19 -36.79 -26.08
N VAL A 413 -31.40 -36.83 -27.17
CA VAL A 413 -30.53 -38.00 -27.45
C VAL A 413 -29.08 -37.79 -26.99
N THR A 414 -28.67 -36.56 -26.66
CA THR A 414 -27.28 -36.27 -26.26
C THR A 414 -27.04 -36.38 -24.73
N ILE A 415 -28.09 -36.48 -23.92
CA ILE A 415 -27.97 -36.59 -22.44
C ILE A 415 -27.77 -38.05 -21.96
N CYS A 416 -27.85 -39.06 -22.84
CA CYS A 416 -27.77 -40.48 -22.44
C CYS A 416 -26.46 -41.23 -22.80
N VAL A 417 -25.39 -40.57 -23.26
CA VAL A 417 -24.09 -41.24 -23.56
C VAL A 417 -22.92 -40.66 -22.76
N GLY A 418 -23.18 -40.15 -21.56
CA GLY A 418 -22.17 -39.66 -20.62
C GLY A 418 -22.14 -40.40 -19.27
N SER A 419 -22.89 -41.49 -19.14
CA SER A 419 -22.91 -42.35 -17.94
C SER A 419 -22.88 -43.82 -18.36
N ARG A 420 -21.70 -44.31 -18.72
CA ARG A 420 -21.27 -45.70 -18.53
C ARG A 420 -19.76 -45.82 -18.69
#